data_AF-A0A2D8GB05-F1
#
_entry.id   AF-A0A2D8GB05-F1
#
_cell.length_a   1.000
_cell.length_b   1.000
_cell.length_c   1.000
_cell.angle_alpha   90.00
_cell.angle_beta   90.00
_cell.angle_gamma   90.00
#
_symmetry.space_group_name_H-M   'P 1'
#
loop_
_entity.id
_entity.type
_entity.pdbx_description
1 polymer ?
#
loop_
_entity_poly.entity_id
_entity_poly.type
_entity_poly.pdbx_seq_one_letter_code
_entity_poly.pdbx_strand_id
1 'polypeptide(L)'
;MAINQARKRHRKIVAVGTSTVRALETIAISGFQVTPKRGWTDKFIYPPYEYKMVDKVITNFHSPQSTLLMMVSAFAGRKLIKKAYLEAKKNDYRFLSYGDAMIIV
;
A
#
# COMPACT_ATOMS: atom_id res chain seq x y z
N MET A 1 -14.86 10.14 12.98
CA MET A 1 -14.29 9.17 11.99
C MET A 1 -12.96 8.65 12.50
N ALA A 2 -12.80 7.33 12.63
CA ALA A 2 -11.66 6.70 13.33
C ALA A 2 -10.29 7.05 12.70
N ILE A 3 -10.20 7.06 11.36
CA ILE A 3 -8.95 7.38 10.64
C ILE A 3 -8.49 8.81 10.93
N ASN A 4 -9.39 9.79 10.84
CA ASN A 4 -9.06 11.19 11.14
C ASN A 4 -8.69 11.38 12.62
N GLN A 5 -9.35 10.67 13.55
CA GLN A 5 -8.99 10.70 14.97
C GLN A 5 -7.60 10.09 15.21
N ALA A 6 -7.27 8.99 14.54
CA ALA A 6 -5.94 8.39 14.60
C ALA A 6 -4.88 9.36 14.09
N ARG A 7 -5.11 10.03 12.95
CA ARG A 7 -4.23 11.08 12.42
C ARG A 7 -4.06 12.27 13.37
N LYS A 8 -5.15 12.78 13.95
CA LYS A 8 -5.12 13.86 14.96
C LYS A 8 -4.31 13.48 16.22
N ARG A 9 -4.26 12.18 16.55
CA ARG A 9 -3.46 11.65 17.67
C ARG A 9 -2.06 11.18 17.23
N HIS A 10 -1.61 11.58 16.04
CA HIS A 10 -0.32 11.19 15.46
C HIS A 10 -0.08 9.67 15.38
N ARG A 11 -1.15 8.87 15.32
CA ARG A 11 -1.07 7.42 15.15
C ARG A 11 -0.83 7.09 13.69
N LYS A 12 -0.09 6.01 13.46
CA LYS A 12 0.16 5.46 12.13
C LYS A 12 -1.07 4.75 11.58
N ILE A 13 -1.34 4.93 10.30
CA ILE A 13 -2.40 4.28 9.53
C ILE A 13 -1.78 3.11 8.77
N VAL A 14 -2.17 1.89 9.15
CA VAL A 14 -1.76 0.66 8.49
C VAL A 14 -2.88 0.19 7.57
N ALA A 15 -2.62 0.18 6.26
CA ALA A 15 -3.57 -0.34 5.29
C ALA A 15 -3.36 -1.84 5.07
N VAL A 16 -4.44 -2.61 5.13
CA VAL A 16 -4.43 -4.05 4.84
C VAL A 16 -5.01 -4.26 3.44
N GLY A 17 -4.17 -4.69 2.52
CA GLY A 17 -4.49 -4.91 1.11
C GLY A 17 -4.38 -3.67 0.23
N THR A 18 -4.05 -3.89 -1.04
CA THR A 18 -3.82 -2.82 -2.03
C THR A 18 -5.10 -2.07 -2.42
N SER A 19 -6.25 -2.74 -2.38
CA SER A 19 -7.56 -2.10 -2.58
C SER A 19 -7.84 -1.04 -1.50
N THR A 20 -7.50 -1.33 -0.25
CA THR A 20 -7.64 -0.38 0.87
C THR A 20 -6.72 0.82 0.69
N VAL A 21 -5.49 0.60 0.23
CA VAL A 21 -4.55 1.68 -0.11
C VAL A 21 -5.15 2.61 -1.17
N ARG A 22 -5.62 2.05 -2.30
CA ARG A 22 -6.22 2.85 -3.38
C ARG A 22 -7.45 3.62 -2.91
N ALA A 23 -8.31 3.01 -2.10
CA ALA A 23 -9.49 3.67 -1.55
C ALA A 23 -9.09 4.88 -0.67
N LEU A 24 -8.18 4.69 0.28
CA LEU A 24 -7.72 5.75 1.18
C LEU A 24 -7.00 6.87 0.43
N GLU A 25 -6.08 6.52 -0.47
CA GLU A 25 -5.36 7.52 -1.26
C GLU A 25 -6.30 8.27 -2.21
N THR A 26 -7.39 7.67 -2.68
CA THR A 26 -8.39 8.35 -3.52
C THR A 26 -9.17 9.42 -2.75
N ILE A 27 -9.57 9.13 -1.51
CA ILE A 27 -10.40 10.02 -0.70
C ILE A 27 -9.60 10.93 0.23
N ALA A 28 -8.27 10.79 0.27
CA ALA A 28 -7.39 11.69 0.99
C ALA A 28 -7.40 13.07 0.32
N ILE A 29 -8.00 14.05 0.98
CA ILE A 29 -8.07 15.44 0.53
C ILE A 29 -6.81 16.18 1.04
N SER A 30 -6.48 17.31 0.40
CA SER A 30 -5.53 18.29 0.94
C SER A 30 -5.79 18.50 2.45
N GLY A 31 -4.76 18.26 3.28
CA GLY A 31 -4.86 18.36 4.75
C GLY A 31 -4.89 17.04 5.53
N PHE A 32 -4.51 15.90 4.93
CA PHE A 32 -4.38 14.61 5.63
C PHE A 32 -5.66 14.11 6.32
N GLN A 33 -6.81 14.48 5.76
CA GLN A 33 -8.13 14.04 6.23
C GLN A 33 -8.81 13.19 5.16
N VAL A 34 -9.55 12.19 5.61
CA VAL A 34 -10.46 11.40 4.78
C VAL A 34 -11.90 11.81 5.07
N THR A 35 -12.73 11.87 4.04
CA THR A 35 -14.17 12.11 4.15
C THR A 35 -14.94 10.87 3.70
N PRO A 36 -16.12 10.58 4.27
CA PRO A 36 -16.98 9.51 3.78
C PRO A 36 -17.34 9.78 2.32
N LYS A 37 -17.02 8.84 1.44
CA LYS A 37 -17.35 8.92 0.01
C LYS A 37 -17.67 7.53 -0.52
N ARG A 38 -18.63 7.47 -1.43
CA ARG A 38 -18.92 6.29 -2.25
C ARG A 38 -18.67 6.64 -3.71
N GLY A 39 -18.02 5.76 -4.45
CA GLY A 39 -17.74 5.98 -5.86
C GLY A 39 -16.68 5.04 -6.39
N TRP A 40 -16.30 5.27 -7.65
CA TRP A 40 -15.25 4.54 -8.33
C TRP A 40 -13.89 5.23 -8.16
N THR A 41 -12.83 4.45 -8.28
CA THR A 41 -11.47 4.96 -8.37
C THR A 41 -10.74 4.36 -9.56
N ASP A 42 -10.26 5.24 -10.43
CA ASP A 42 -9.33 4.99 -11.53
C ASP A 42 -7.88 5.26 -11.12
N LYS A 43 -7.64 5.63 -9.84
CA LYS A 43 -6.32 6.01 -9.35
C LYS A 43 -5.31 4.89 -9.60
N PHE A 44 -4.35 5.18 -10.47
CA PHE A 44 -3.21 4.35 -10.79
C PHE A 44 -1.99 4.88 -10.02
N ILE A 45 -1.46 4.06 -9.11
CA ILE A 45 -0.36 4.44 -8.22
C ILE A 45 0.92 3.77 -8.72
N TYR A 46 1.90 4.57 -9.12
CA TYR A 46 3.18 4.12 -9.67
C TYR A 46 4.31 5.06 -9.23
N PRO A 47 5.59 4.61 -9.24
CA PRO A 47 6.69 5.45 -8.79
C PRO A 47 6.98 6.62 -9.77
N PRO A 48 7.28 7.83 -9.28
CA PRO A 48 7.23 8.26 -7.88
C PRO A 48 5.80 8.57 -7.43
N TYR A 49 5.48 8.25 -6.17
CA TYR A 49 4.19 8.59 -5.56
C TYR A 49 4.37 8.98 -4.10
N GLU A 50 3.77 10.09 -3.70
CA GLU A 50 3.71 10.51 -2.30
C GLU A 50 2.40 10.02 -1.69
N TYR A 51 2.51 9.07 -0.76
CA TYR A 51 1.36 8.56 -0.01
C TYR A 51 0.91 9.58 1.02
N LYS A 52 -0.38 9.94 0.96
CA LYS A 52 -0.94 10.98 1.83
C LYS A 52 -1.55 10.39 3.09
N MET A 53 -2.18 9.23 3.02
CA MET A 53 -2.97 8.68 4.13
C MET A 53 -2.40 7.38 4.68
N VAL A 54 -1.68 6.60 3.89
CA VAL A 54 -1.15 5.30 4.32
C VAL A 54 0.30 5.44 4.80
N ASP A 55 0.57 5.05 6.05
CA ASP A 55 1.94 5.06 6.60
C ASP A 55 2.62 3.68 6.52
N LYS A 56 1.83 2.59 6.51
CA LYS A 56 2.32 1.20 6.44
C LYS A 56 1.35 0.35 5.63
N VAL A 57 1.85 -0.70 4.98
CA VAL A 57 1.03 -1.60 4.16
C VAL A 57 1.28 -3.06 4.55
N ILE A 58 0.20 -3.82 4.69
CA ILE A 58 0.21 -5.28 4.69
C ILE A 58 -0.38 -5.75 3.37
N THR A 59 0.36 -6.55 2.60
CA THR A 59 -0.09 -7.07 1.29
C THR A 59 0.63 -8.35 0.91
N ASN A 60 0.12 -9.06 -0.09
CA ASN A 60 0.74 -10.30 -0.57
C ASN A 60 1.97 -10.00 -1.46
N PHE A 61 2.72 -11.06 -1.81
CA PHE A 61 3.68 -11.00 -2.91
C PHE A 61 2.97 -11.06 -4.26
N HIS A 62 3.00 -9.96 -5.00
CA HIS A 62 2.34 -9.81 -6.31
C HIS A 62 3.18 -10.36 -7.47
N SER A 63 2.54 -10.66 -8.60
CA SER A 63 3.22 -11.15 -9.81
C SER A 63 4.24 -10.13 -10.36
N PRO A 64 5.33 -10.61 -11.01
CA PRO A 64 6.24 -9.75 -11.76
C PRO A 64 5.49 -8.91 -12.79
N GLN A 65 5.95 -7.67 -13.02
CA GLN A 65 5.38 -6.74 -14.00
C GLN A 65 3.88 -6.38 -13.75
N SER A 66 3.35 -6.63 -12.55
CA SER A 66 1.99 -6.23 -12.19
C SER A 66 1.89 -4.79 -11.71
N THR A 67 0.70 -4.20 -11.88
CA THR A 67 0.36 -2.88 -11.34
C THR A 67 0.44 -2.83 -9.81
N LEU A 68 0.15 -3.95 -9.13
CA LEU A 68 0.27 -4.06 -7.68
C LEU A 68 1.73 -4.02 -7.23
N LEU A 69 2.63 -4.68 -7.97
CA LEU A 69 4.07 -4.58 -7.74
C LEU A 69 4.58 -3.15 -7.97
N MET A 70 4.05 -2.44 -8.97
CA MET A 70 4.37 -1.02 -9.20
C MET A 70 3.93 -0.15 -8.02
N MET A 71 2.70 -0.34 -7.51
CA MET A 71 2.18 0.39 -6.36
C MET A 71 3.05 0.17 -5.12
N VAL A 72 3.37 -1.08 -4.81
CA VAL A 72 4.25 -1.44 -3.68
C VAL A 72 5.66 -0.89 -3.87
N SER A 73 6.18 -0.87 -5.10
CA SER A 73 7.46 -0.23 -5.44
C SER A 73 7.43 1.29 -5.28
N ALA A 74 6.27 1.92 -5.47
CA ALA A 74 6.10 3.35 -5.23
C ALA A 74 6.12 3.66 -3.73
N PHE A 75 5.69 2.69 -2.89
CA PHE A 75 5.65 2.83 -1.45
C PHE A 75 7.04 2.67 -0.80
N ALA A 76 7.74 1.56 -1.09
CA ALA A 76 9.00 1.22 -0.42
C ALA A 76 10.25 1.51 -1.26
N GLY A 77 10.08 1.95 -2.51
CA GLY A 77 11.16 2.09 -3.47
C GLY A 77 11.48 0.78 -4.20
N ARG A 78 11.72 0.88 -5.51
CA ARG A 78 11.96 -0.27 -6.41
C ARG A 78 13.15 -1.14 -5.99
N LYS A 79 14.24 -0.54 -5.48
CA LYS A 79 15.45 -1.28 -5.07
C LYS A 79 15.16 -2.20 -3.87
N LEU A 80 14.46 -1.68 -2.87
CA LEU A 80 14.12 -2.42 -1.65
C LEU A 80 13.14 -3.56 -1.96
N ILE A 81 12.08 -3.28 -2.73
CA ILE A 81 11.11 -4.30 -3.14
C ILE A 81 11.78 -5.40 -3.96
N LYS A 82 12.66 -5.05 -4.92
CA LYS A 82 13.40 -6.06 -5.68
C LYS A 82 14.25 -6.95 -4.78
N LYS A 83 14.94 -6.38 -3.78
CA LYS A 83 15.73 -7.15 -2.81
C LYS A 83 14.84 -8.09 -1.99
N ALA A 84 13.71 -7.59 -1.48
CA ALA A 84 12.76 -8.38 -0.69
C ALA A 84 12.18 -9.57 -1.49
N TYR A 85 11.84 -9.35 -2.76
CA TYR A 85 11.33 -10.42 -3.63
C TYR A 85 12.37 -11.51 -3.94
N LEU A 86 13.64 -11.13 -4.11
CA LEU A 86 14.73 -12.09 -4.28
C LEU A 86 14.95 -12.92 -3.01
N GLU A 87 14.88 -12.29 -1.84
CA GLU A 87 14.99 -12.99 -0.55
C GLU A 87 13.80 -13.93 -0.32
N ALA A 88 12.58 -13.48 -0.61
CA ALA A 88 11.38 -14.31 -0.50
C ALA A 88 11.46 -15.54 -1.41
N LYS A 89 11.93 -15.37 -2.66
CA LYS A 89 12.16 -16.48 -3.59
C LYS A 89 13.23 -17.45 -3.08
N LYS A 90 14.33 -16.94 -2.50
CA LYS A 90 15.42 -17.76 -1.95
C LYS A 90 14.97 -18.62 -0.77
N ASN A 91 13.99 -18.16 0.00
CA ASN A 91 13.47 -18.83 1.19
C ASN A 91 12.11 -19.51 0.93
N ASP A 92 11.80 -19.84 -0.32
CA ASP A 92 10.59 -20.58 -0.71
C ASP A 92 9.27 -20.01 -0.19
N TYR A 93 9.17 -18.69 -0.10
CA TYR A 93 7.90 -18.02 0.21
C TYR A 93 6.88 -18.34 -0.88
N ARG A 94 5.62 -18.44 -0.48
CA ARG A 94 4.49 -18.64 -1.39
C ARG A 94 4.00 -17.28 -1.87
N PHE A 95 3.71 -17.16 -3.17
CA PHE A 95 3.34 -15.89 -3.80
C PHE A 95 1.85 -15.84 -4.11
N LEU A 96 1.36 -14.67 -4.52
CA LEU A 96 0.02 -14.40 -5.03
C LEU A 96 -1.08 -14.51 -3.96
N SER A 97 -2.32 -14.78 -4.38
CA SER A 97 -3.53 -14.57 -3.57
C SER A 97 -3.58 -15.40 -2.29
N TYR A 98 -3.04 -16.61 -2.32
CA TYR A 98 -3.05 -17.56 -1.19
C TYR A 98 -1.66 -17.84 -0.62
N GLY A 99 -0.69 -17.01 -1.02
CA GLY A 99 0.67 -17.10 -0.54
C GLY A 99 0.88 -16.41 0.80
N ASP A 100 2.13 -16.11 1.08
CA ASP A 100 2.55 -15.37 2.26
C ASP A 100 2.35 -13.86 2.08
N ALA A 101 2.47 -13.15 3.20
CA ALA A 101 2.27 -11.71 3.26
C ALA A 101 3.59 -10.96 3.53
N MET A 102 3.57 -9.69 3.18
CA MET A 102 4.61 -8.70 3.42
C MET A 102 4.00 -7.56 4.24
N ILE A 103 4.77 -7.07 5.21
CA ILE A 103 4.52 -5.80 5.88
C ILE A 103 5.63 -4.80 5.50
N ILE A 104 5.22 -3.58 5.14
CA ILE A 104 6.13 -2.49 4.80
C ILE A 104 5.89 -1.37 5.81
N VAL A 105 6.96 -0.97 6.53
CA VAL A 105 6.89 -0.15 7.76
C VAL A 105 7.61 1.18 7.66
#